data_AF-A0A963DQF4-F1
#
_entry.id   AF-A0A963DQF4-F1
#
_cell.length_a   1.000
_cell.length_b   1.000
_cell.length_c   1.000
_cell.angle_alpha   90.00
_cell.angle_beta   90.00
_cell.angle_gamma   90.00
#
_symmetry.space_group_name_H-M   'P 1'
#
loop_
_entity.id
_entity.type
_entity.pdbx_description
1 polymer ?
#
loop_
_entity_poly.entity_id
_entity_poly.type
_entity_poly.pdbx_seq_one_letter_code
_entity_poly.pdbx_strand_id
1 'polypeptide(L)' 'MAAKSEKPTTHTPKTVRASVSFPRELYESLEQIAQEKKVSVAWVVRDAVEKYVAEKWPLFEREARP' A
#
# COMPACT_ATOMS: atom_id res chain seq x y z
N MET A 1 -47.84 1.32 3.34
CA MET A 1 -47.01 0.33 2.60
C MET A 1 -46.60 0.93 1.28
N ALA A 2 -45.29 1.09 1.05
CA ALA A 2 -44.62 1.06 -0.26
C ALA A 2 -43.12 1.31 -0.02
N ALA A 3 -42.34 0.24 -0.14
CA ALA A 3 -40.89 0.28 -0.08
C ALA A 3 -40.31 1.06 -1.27
N LYS A 4 -39.23 1.80 -1.04
CA LYS A 4 -38.38 2.29 -2.12
C LYS A 4 -36.90 2.19 -1.71
N SER A 5 -36.35 1.04 -2.10
CA SER A 5 -35.00 0.90 -2.67
C SER A 5 -33.81 0.87 -1.72
N GLU A 6 -33.49 -0.36 -1.35
CA GLU A 6 -32.13 -0.86 -1.13
C GLU A 6 -31.28 -0.65 -2.40
N LYS A 7 -30.05 -0.14 -2.24
CA LYS A 7 -28.91 -0.47 -3.11
C LYS A 7 -27.64 -0.59 -2.25
N PRO A 8 -27.10 -1.79 -2.04
CA PRO A 8 -25.80 -1.97 -1.40
C PRO A 8 -24.73 -1.76 -2.47
N THR A 9 -24.02 -0.63 -2.42
CA THR A 9 -22.72 -0.54 -3.09
C THR A 9 -21.65 -0.72 -2.03
N THR A 10 -21.44 -1.98 -1.64
CA THR A 10 -20.21 -2.39 -0.96
C THR A 10 -19.07 -2.20 -1.95
N HIS A 11 -18.52 -0.99 -2.04
CA HIS A 11 -17.18 -0.82 -2.55
C HIS A 11 -16.26 -1.58 -1.60
N THR A 12 -15.92 -2.82 -1.94
CA THR A 12 -14.79 -3.50 -1.31
C THR A 12 -13.59 -2.56 -1.44
N PRO A 13 -13.04 -2.05 -0.33
CA PRO A 13 -11.90 -1.16 -0.41
C PRO A 13 -10.76 -1.93 -1.09
N LYS A 14 -10.23 -1.40 -2.20
CA LYS A 14 -9.09 -1.98 -2.94
C LYS A 14 -7.78 -1.97 -2.12
N THR A 15 -7.86 -1.61 -0.85
CA THR A 15 -6.73 -1.39 0.05
C THR A 15 -7.03 -2.08 1.37
N VAL A 16 -6.13 -2.97 1.79
CA VAL A 16 -6.16 -3.60 3.10
C VAL A 16 -5.25 -2.81 4.04
N ARG A 17 -5.74 -2.49 5.24
CA ARG A 17 -4.92 -1.87 6.30
C ARG A 17 -4.17 -2.96 7.05
N ALA A 18 -2.83 -2.89 7.03
CA ALA A 18 -1.98 -3.64 7.93
C ALA A 18 -1.50 -2.74 9.07
N SER A 19 -1.40 -3.27 10.29
CA SER A 19 -0.74 -2.60 11.41
C SER A 19 0.56 -3.34 11.71
N VAL A 20 1.67 -2.63 11.65
CA VAL A 20 3.01 -3.17 11.91
C VAL A 20 3.74 -2.23 12.85
N SER A 21 4.53 -2.79 13.77
CA SER A 21 5.38 -2.02 14.68
C SER A 21 6.79 -2.00 14.12
N PHE A 22 7.38 -0.81 14.06
CA PHE A 22 8.77 -0.63 13.62
C PHE A 22 9.68 -0.42 14.83
N PRO A 23 10.91 -0.96 14.83
CA PRO A 23 11.95 -0.54 15.77
C PRO A 23 12.20 0.97 15.66
N ARG A 24 12.57 1.62 16.77
CA ARG A 24 12.79 3.07 16.84
C ARG A 24 13.75 3.58 15.77
N GLU A 25 14.93 2.96 15.67
CA GLU A 25 15.98 3.34 14.71
C GLU A 25 15.50 3.28 13.25
N LEU A 26 14.69 2.27 12.93
CA LEU A 26 14.11 2.10 11.60
C LEU A 26 13.05 3.16 11.32
N TYR A 27 12.19 3.46 12.29
CA TYR A 27 11.18 4.51 12.16
C TYR A 27 11.82 5.89 11.96
N GLU A 28 12.87 6.22 12.72
CA GLU A 28 13.64 7.46 12.58
C GLU A 28 14.24 7.59 11.17
N SER A 29 14.79 6.49 10.64
CA SER A 29 15.29 6.45 9.25
C SER A 29 14.17 6.68 8.23
N LEU A 30 12.99 6.09 8.42
CA LEU A 30 11.83 6.32 7.55
C LEU A 30 11.33 7.76 7.62
N GLU A 31 11.37 8.40 8.80
CA GLU A 31 11.03 9.81 8.97
C GLU A 31 12.00 10.71 8.21
N GLN A 32 13.31 10.45 8.28
CA GLN A 32 14.31 11.21 7.51
C GLN A 32 14.05 11.11 6.01
N ILE A 33 13.84 9.90 5.49
CA ILE A 33 13.54 9.67 4.06
C ILE A 33 12.24 10.37 3.67
N ALA A 34 11.23 10.33 4.53
CA ALA A 34 9.95 10.98 4.31
C ALA A 34 10.10 12.51 4.20
N GLN A 35 10.90 13.12 5.09
CA GLN A 35 11.19 14.56 5.08
C GLN A 35 11.99 14.97 3.84
N GLU A 36 13.03 14.22 3.48
CA GLU A 36 13.85 14.49 2.28
C GLU A 36 13.01 14.44 1.00
N LYS A 37 12.10 13.46 0.91
CA LYS A 37 11.22 13.28 -0.24
C LYS A 37 9.93 14.14 -0.18
N LYS A 38 9.69 14.84 0.94
CA LYS A 38 8.46 15.62 1.22
C LYS A 38 7.19 14.79 1.10
N VAL A 39 7.24 13.56 1.60
CA VAL A 39 6.13 12.60 1.60
C VAL A 39 5.86 12.12 3.03
N SER A 40 4.80 11.33 3.22
CA SER A 40 4.51 10.71 4.51
C SER A 40 5.27 9.39 4.68
N VAL A 41 5.52 8.98 5.94
CA VAL A 41 6.12 7.68 6.26
C VAL A 41 5.34 6.52 5.63
N ALA A 42 4.00 6.60 5.63
CA ALA A 42 3.16 5.60 4.99
C ALA A 42 3.41 5.47 3.48
N TRP A 43 3.69 6.58 2.79
CA TRP A 43 4.06 6.56 1.39
C TRP A 43 5.42 5.87 1.20
N VAL A 44 6.41 6.15 2.06
CA VAL A 44 7.73 5.50 2.02
C VAL A 44 7.61 4.00 2.22
N VAL A 45 6.81 3.56 3.21
CA VAL A 45 6.55 2.13 3.45
C VAL A 45 5.90 1.48 2.24
N ARG A 46 4.92 2.14 1.62
CA ARG A 46 4.25 1.64 0.43
C ARG A 46 5.24 1.47 -0.74
N ASP A 47 6.01 2.50 -1.07
CA ASP A 47 7.02 2.48 -2.15
C ASP A 47 8.07 1.37 -1.92
N ALA A 48 8.54 1.22 -0.67
CA ALA A 48 9.50 0.18 -0.30
C ALA A 48 8.91 -1.23 -0.46
N VAL A 49 7.65 -1.43 -0.09
CA VAL A 49 6.96 -2.72 -0.25
C VAL A 49 6.73 -3.04 -1.73
N GLU A 50 6.31 -2.06 -2.54
CA GLU A 50 6.11 -2.25 -3.99
C GLU A 50 7.42 -2.68 -4.67
N LYS A 51 8.54 -2.02 -4.33
CA LYS A 51 9.88 -2.39 -4.81
C LYS A 51 10.31 -3.77 -4.34
N TYR A 52 10.14 -4.07 -3.05
CA TYR A 52 10.51 -5.36 -2.50
C TYR A 52 9.76 -6.51 -3.17
N VAL A 53 8.46 -6.35 -3.44
CA VAL A 53 7.67 -7.38 -4.14
C VAL A 53 8.13 -7.52 -5.59
N ALA A 54 8.39 -6.43 -6.30
CA ALA A 54 8.91 -6.46 -7.66
C ALA A 54 10.28 -7.17 -7.74
N GLU A 55 11.19 -6.84 -6.82
CA GLU A 55 12.50 -7.48 -6.71
C GLU A 55 12.43 -8.98 -6.35
N LYS A 56 11.40 -9.40 -5.60
CA LYS A 56 11.18 -10.80 -5.23
C LYS A 56 10.44 -11.60 -6.31
N TRP A 57 9.65 -10.95 -7.16
CA TRP A 57 8.93 -11.56 -8.27
C TRP A 57 9.26 -10.97 -9.65
N PRO A 58 10.54 -10.91 -10.06
CA PRO A 58 10.89 -10.48 -11.42
C PRO A 58 10.38 -11.47 -12.49
N LEU A 59 9.95 -12.67 -12.09
CA LEU A 59 9.49 -13.74 -12.98
C LEU A 59 8.11 -13.48 -13.59
N PHE A 60 7.25 -12.66 -13.00
CA PHE A 60 5.90 -12.39 -13.52
C PHE A 60 5.81 -11.19 -14.48
N GLU A 61 6.90 -10.43 -14.65
CA GLU A 61 6.93 -9.30 -15.58
C GLU A 61 7.09 -9.74 -17.05
N ARG A 62 7.41 -11.02 -17.30
CA ARG A 62 7.65 -11.55 -18.67
C ARG A 62 6.50 -12.34 -19.29
N GLU A 63 5.45 -12.69 -18.55
CA GLU A 63 4.35 -13.54 -19.04
C GLU A 63 3.05 -12.77 -19.31
N ALA A 64 3.18 -11.52 -19.75
CA ALA A 64 2.10 -10.74 -20.32
C ALA A 64 2.57 -10.08 -21.61
N ARG A 65 2.85 -10.90 -22.63
CA ARG A 65 2.90 -10.46 -24.02
C ARG A 65 1.78 -11.17 -24.78
N PRO A 66 0.83 -10.45 -25.41
CA PRO A 66 -0.20 -11.04 -26.25
C PRO A 66 0.38 -11.70 -27.50
#